data_AF-H0F713-F1
#
_entry.id   AF-H0F713-F1
#
_cell.length_a   1.000
_cell.length_b   1.000
_cell.length_c   1.000
_cell.angle_alpha   90.00
_cell.angle_beta   90.00
_cell.angle_gamma   90.00
#
_symmetry.space_group_name_H-M   'P 1'
#
loop_
_entity.id
_entity.type
_entity.pdbx_description
1 polymer ?
#
loop_
_entity_poly.entity_id
_entity_poly.type
_entity_poly.pdbx_seq_one_letter_code
_entity_poly.pdbx_strand_id
1 'polypeptide(L)' 'MAWFLTVDETVNEKTLTAYPLYFNLQHIRPAAITTKIANRNEDAYDFAAHANPATTHKHCDRRVVKKASATE' A
#
# COMPACT_ATOMS: atom_id res chain seq x y z
N MET A 1 16.11 2.01 -3.84
CA MET A 1 15.37 3.22 -3.43
C MET A 1 13.97 2.81 -3.03
N ALA A 2 13.54 3.11 -1.80
CA ALA A 2 12.28 2.63 -1.24
C ALA A 2 11.16 3.64 -1.54
N TRP A 3 10.09 3.17 -2.20
CA TRP A 3 9.00 4.00 -2.73
C TRP A 3 7.93 4.31 -1.67
N PHE A 4 8.34 4.86 -0.52
CA PHE A 4 7.40 5.35 0.48
C PHE A 4 6.96 6.77 0.10
N LEU A 5 5.83 6.89 -0.60
CA LEU A 5 5.17 8.18 -0.83
C LEU A 5 4.51 8.61 0.49
N THR A 6 5.13 9.55 1.18
CA THR A 6 4.53 10.23 2.34
C THR A 6 3.53 11.26 1.83
N VAL A 7 2.38 11.37 2.52
CA VAL A 7 1.34 12.38 2.22
C VAL A 7 1.73 13.76 2.76
N ASP A 8 2.71 13.80 3.66
CA ASP A 8 3.28 15.02 4.22
C ASP A 8 4.39 15.54 3.31
N GLU A 9 4.14 16.68 2.66
CA GLU A 9 5.08 17.32 1.72
C GLU A 9 6.36 17.83 2.41
N THR A 10 6.35 17.94 3.75
CA THR A 10 7.53 18.37 4.52
C THR A 10 8.55 17.25 4.72
N VAL A 11 8.15 15.99 4.48
CA VAL A 11 9.01 14.81 4.65
C VAL A 11 9.63 14.43 3.31
N ASN A 12 10.97 14.38 3.27
CA ASN A 12 11.74 13.97 2.09
C ASN A 12 12.69 12.82 2.43
N GLU A 13 13.35 12.25 1.42
CA GLU A 13 14.23 11.07 1.58
C GLU A 13 15.28 11.24 2.69
N LYS A 14 15.81 12.46 2.87
CA LYS A 14 16.85 12.75 3.87
C LYS A 14 16.30 12.86 5.28
N THR A 15 15.06 13.31 5.44
CA THR A 15 14.43 13.50 6.74
C THR A 15 13.56 12.31 7.15
N LEU A 16 13.25 11.40 6.22
CA LEU A 16 12.36 10.26 6.42
C LEU A 16 12.77 9.43 7.65
N THR A 17 14.07 9.14 7.81
CA THR A 17 14.63 8.32 8.92
C THR A 17 14.43 8.93 10.31
N ALA A 18 14.15 10.24 10.40
CA ALA A 18 13.86 10.91 11.67
C ALA A 18 12.45 10.60 12.21
N TYR A 19 11.59 9.97 11.40
CA TYR A 19 10.20 9.67 11.73
C TYR A 19 10.00 8.15 11.83
N PRO A 20 10.29 7.54 13.00
CA PRO A 20 10.28 6.08 13.18
C PRO A 20 8.91 5.44 12.91
N LEU A 21 7.82 6.20 13.02
CA LEU A 21 6.47 5.73 12.70
C LEU A 21 6.30 5.35 11.22
N TYR A 22 7.05 5.97 10.29
CA TYR A 22 7.02 5.58 8.88
C TYR A 22 7.71 4.24 8.60
N PHE A 23 8.57 3.77 9.50
CA PHE A 23 9.30 2.51 9.36
C PHE A 23 8.75 1.39 10.26
N ASN A 24 7.56 1.57 10.82
CA ASN A 24 6.94 0.51 11.60
C ASN A 24 6.83 -0.75 10.73
N LEU A 25 7.43 -1.86 11.19
CA LEU A 25 7.45 -3.16 10.52
C LEU A 25 6.05 -3.62 10.11
N GLN A 26 5.02 -3.18 10.84
CA GLN A 26 3.62 -3.45 10.53
C GLN A 26 3.15 -2.84 9.19
N HIS A 27 3.85 -1.86 8.62
CA HIS A 27 3.49 -1.22 7.35
C HIS A 27 4.11 -1.88 6.12
N ILE A 28 5.25 -2.57 6.27
CA ILE A 28 5.96 -3.18 5.14
C ILE A 28 5.12 -4.30 4.51
N ARG A 29 4.54 -5.17 5.35
CA ARG A 29 3.74 -6.30 4.89
C ARG A 29 2.47 -5.87 4.14
N PRO A 30 1.61 -4.98 4.70
CA PRO A 30 0.46 -4.46 3.97
C PRO A 30 0.85 -3.74 2.67
N ALA A 31 1.94 -2.96 2.65
CA ALA A 31 2.42 -2.29 1.44
C ALA A 31 2.79 -3.30 0.34
N ALA A 32 3.51 -4.36 0.67
CA ALA A 32 3.87 -5.42 -0.27
C ALA A 32 2.64 -6.16 -0.82
N ILE A 33 1.65 -6.47 0.03
CA ILE A 33 0.39 -7.09 -0.39
C ILE A 33 -0.37 -6.14 -1.33
N THR A 34 -0.45 -4.84 -1.00
CA THR A 34 -1.07 -3.83 -1.88
C THR A 34 -0.42 -3.79 -3.25
N THR A 35 0.91 -3.84 -3.35
CA THR A 35 1.62 -3.87 -4.63
C THR A 35 1.27 -5.13 -5.44
N LYS A 36 1.23 -6.32 -4.82
CA LYS A 36 0.83 -7.56 -5.50
C LYS A 36 -0.60 -7.50 -6.03
N ILE A 37 -1.53 -6.96 -5.24
CA ILE A 37 -2.93 -6.74 -5.67
C ILE A 37 -2.98 -5.75 -6.83
N ALA A 38 -2.25 -4.63 -6.76
CA ALA A 38 -2.21 -3.63 -7.84
C ALA A 38 -1.73 -4.24 -9.17
N ASN A 39 -0.68 -5.07 -9.11
CA ASN A 39 -0.08 -5.74 -10.26
C ASN A 39 -0.86 -6.99 -10.72
N ARG A 40 -1.94 -7.37 -10.01
CA ARG A 40 -2.74 -8.57 -10.29
C ARG A 40 -1.91 -9.86 -10.26
N ASN A 41 -0.94 -9.92 -9.36
CA ASN A 41 -0.14 -11.13 -9.19
C ASN A 41 -1.04 -12.29 -8.73
N GLU A 42 -0.84 -13.46 -9.33
CA GLU A 42 -1.63 -14.67 -9.03
C GLU A 42 -1.48 -15.11 -7.56
N ASP A 43 -0.30 -14.89 -6.98
CA ASP A 43 0.04 -15.28 -5.62
C ASP A 43 -0.37 -14.26 -4.54
N ALA A 44 -1.09 -13.19 -4.89
CA ALA A 44 -1.35 -12.09 -3.97
C ALA A 44 -2.10 -12.52 -2.69
N TYR A 45 -3.03 -13.46 -2.80
CA TYR A 45 -3.82 -13.95 -1.67
C TYR A 45 -3.07 -14.97 -0.82
N ASP A 46 -2.32 -15.87 -1.46
CA ASP A 46 -1.47 -16.84 -0.78
C ASP A 46 -0.35 -16.12 -0.01
N PHE A 47 0.27 -15.12 -0.63
CA PHE A 47 1.26 -14.25 0.01
C PHE A 47 0.66 -13.47 1.19
N ALA A 48 -0.61 -13.05 1.08
CA ALA A 48 -1.31 -12.39 2.18
C ALA A 48 -1.63 -13.34 3.34
N ALA A 49 -1.61 -14.66 3.13
CA ALA A 49 -1.77 -15.70 4.16
C ALA A 49 -2.93 -15.45 5.14
N HIS A 50 -4.00 -14.78 4.70
CA HIS A 50 -5.17 -14.53 5.51
C HIS A 50 -6.13 -15.71 5.36
N ALA A 51 -6.64 -16.23 6.48
CA ALA A 51 -7.65 -17.29 6.47
C ALA A 51 -8.93 -16.88 5.72
N ASN A 52 -9.25 -15.58 5.70
CA ASN A 52 -10.36 -15.02 4.95
C ASN A 52 -9.83 -14.03 3.88
N PRO A 53 -10.02 -14.30 2.57
CA PRO A 53 -9.62 -13.39 1.49
C PRO A 53 -10.25 -11.98 1.61
N ALA A 54 -11.43 -11.86 2.21
CA ALA A 54 -12.08 -10.57 2.43
C ALA A 54 -11.24 -9.63 3.33
N THR A 55 -10.46 -10.20 4.26
CA THR A 55 -9.54 -9.42 5.10
C THR A 55 -8.42 -8.82 4.27
N THR A 56 -7.93 -9.54 3.26
CA THR A 56 -6.93 -9.03 2.30
C THR A 56 -7.48 -7.85 1.52
N HIS A 57 -8.68 -7.98 0.95
CA HIS A 57 -9.33 -6.89 0.21
C HIS A 57 -9.53 -5.65 1.08
N LYS A 58 -10.14 -5.80 2.26
CA LYS A 58 -10.47 -4.67 3.14
C LYS A 58 -9.25 -3.81 3.53
N HIS A 59 -8.10 -4.44 3.77
CA HIS A 59 -6.94 -3.74 4.34
C HIS A 59 -5.87 -3.39 3.31
N CYS A 60 -5.76 -4.16 2.23
CA CYS A 60 -4.66 -4.05 1.28
C CYS A 60 -5.11 -3.66 -0.13
N ASP A 61 -6.40 -3.79 -0.47
CA ASP A 61 -6.92 -3.22 -1.72
C ASP A 61 -7.19 -1.72 -1.54
N ARG A 62 -6.16 -0.91 -1.84
CA ARG A 62 -6.20 0.55 -1.80
C ARG A 62 -6.48 1.16 -3.17
N ARG A 63 -7.05 0.41 -4.12
CA ARG A 63 -7.46 0.97 -5.40
C ARG A 63 -8.53 2.03 -5.18
N VAL A 64 -8.10 3.28 -5.06
CA VAL A 64 -8.99 4.43 -5.23
C VAL A 64 -9.37 4.41 -6.70
N VAL A 65 -10.61 4.01 -7.00
CA VAL A 65 -11.17 4.18 -8.34
C VAL A 65 -11.09 5.67 -8.65
N LYS A 66 -10.16 6.09 -9.52
CA LYS A 66 -10.27 7.40 -10.17
C LYS A 66 -11.57 7.35 -10.95
N LYS A 67 -12.64 7.93 -10.39
CA LYS A 67 -13.85 8.23 -11.17
C LYS A 67 -13.41 9.20 -12.27
N ALA A 68 -13.54 8.78 -13.52
CA ALA A 68 -13.54 9.75 -14.61
C ALA A 68 -14.70 10.72 -14.35
N SER A 69 -14.44 12.03 -14.35
CA SER A 69 -15.54 12.98 -14.52
C SER A 69 -16.08 12.73 -15.92
N ALA A 70 -17.34 12.31 -16.03
CA ALA A 70 -18.01 12.35 -17.32
C ALA A 70 -18.02 13.82 -17.76
N THR A 71 -17.27 14.15 -18.80
CA THR A 71 -17.45 15.40 -19.51
C THR A 71 -18.58 15.17 -20.49
N GLU A 72 -19.69 15.89 -20.32
CA GLU A 72 -20.76 16.02 -21.32
C GLU A 72 -20.25 16.70 -22.61
#